data_AF-A0A223I156-F1
#
_entry.id   AF-A0A223I156-F1
#
_cell.length_a   1.000
_cell.length_b   1.000
_cell.length_c   1.000
_cell.angle_alpha   90.00
_cell.angle_beta   90.00
_cell.angle_gamma   90.00
#
_symmetry.space_group_name_H-M   'P 1'
#
loop_
_entity.id
_entity.type
_entity.pdbx_description
1 polymer ?
#
loop_
_entity_poly.entity_id
_entity_poly.type
_entity_poly.pdbx_seq_one_letter_code
_entity_poly.pdbx_strand_id
1 'polypeptide(L)'
;MRTFVDIISIKPVKDSEGFAEKGDVILASVRAYKEDRHGSEKWANRAAFLQASALFRFRKIPNLEITTDLVLVCSNGRYNIVSVEDVKGRGMYIEVLAEKMKSSKA
;
A
#
# COMPACT_ATOMS: atom_id res chain seq x y z
N MET A 1 2.53 13.00 7.49
CA MET A 1 2.93 11.59 7.29
C MET A 1 3.58 11.10 8.57
N ARG A 2 2.85 10.34 9.39
CA ARG A 2 3.31 9.94 10.74
C ARG A 2 3.51 8.43 10.86
N THR A 3 2.72 7.65 10.14
CA THR A 3 2.78 6.18 10.15
C THR A 3 3.98 5.71 9.34
N PHE A 4 4.79 4.82 9.91
CA PHE A 4 5.77 4.05 9.13
C PHE A 4 5.05 2.92 8.38
N VAL A 5 5.36 2.78 7.11
CA VAL A 5 4.76 1.80 6.22
C VAL A 5 5.86 1.14 5.40
N ASP A 6 5.89 -0.18 5.46
CA ASP A 6 6.70 -1.01 4.57
C ASP A 6 5.89 -1.37 3.33
N ILE A 7 6.51 -1.23 2.17
CA ILE A 7 5.99 -1.64 0.87
C ILE A 7 6.66 -2.96 0.52
N ILE A 8 5.86 -4.01 0.38
CA ILE A 8 6.34 -5.39 0.31
C ILE A 8 5.94 -6.03 -1.02
N SER A 9 6.90 -6.69 -1.67
CA SER A 9 6.62 -7.69 -2.70
C SER A 9 6.34 -9.04 -2.04
N ILE A 10 5.23 -9.67 -2.41
CA ILE A 10 4.91 -11.06 -2.05
C ILE A 10 5.37 -12.06 -3.11
N LYS A 11 5.75 -11.56 -4.28
CA LYS A 11 6.27 -12.37 -5.39
C LYS A 11 7.78 -12.49 -5.27
N PRO A 12 8.37 -13.61 -5.73
CA PRO A 12 9.82 -13.77 -5.70
C PRO A 12 10.51 -12.66 -6.48
N VAL A 13 11.39 -11.92 -5.83
CA VAL A 13 12.23 -10.90 -6.45
C VAL A 13 13.57 -11.53 -6.76
N LYS A 14 14.04 -11.36 -8.00
CA LYS A 14 15.39 -11.81 -8.40
C LYS A 14 16.40 -10.75 -8.02
N ASP A 15 17.50 -11.17 -7.40
CA ASP A 15 18.66 -10.32 -7.17
C ASP A 15 19.47 -10.11 -8.46
N SER A 16 20.58 -9.37 -8.35
CA SER A 16 21.51 -9.11 -9.46
C SER A 16 22.20 -10.36 -10.00
N GLU A 17 22.18 -11.46 -9.26
CA GLU A 17 22.77 -12.76 -9.63
C GLU A 17 21.71 -13.74 -10.17
N GLY A 18 20.44 -13.36 -10.16
CA GLY A 18 19.32 -14.14 -10.66
C GLY A 18 18.70 -15.10 -9.66
N PHE A 19 19.12 -15.09 -8.39
CA PHE A 19 18.50 -15.87 -7.33
C PHE A 19 17.21 -15.22 -6.88
N ALA A 20 16.17 -16.04 -6.68
CA ALA A 20 14.86 -15.56 -6.26
C ALA A 20 14.74 -15.62 -4.73
N GLU A 21 14.53 -14.47 -4.09
CA GLU A 21 14.15 -14.42 -2.68
C GLU A 21 12.71 -14.91 -2.52
N LYS A 22 12.50 -15.87 -1.61
CA LYS A 22 11.16 -16.41 -1.31
C LYS A 22 10.60 -15.70 -0.08
N GLY A 23 9.35 -15.23 -0.18
CA GLY A 23 8.62 -14.63 0.93
C GLY A 23 8.41 -13.12 0.74
N ASP A 24 8.18 -12.44 1.86
CA ASP A 24 7.97 -11.00 1.89
C ASP A 24 9.30 -10.26 1.71
N VAL A 25 9.44 -9.53 0.61
CA VAL A 25 10.61 -8.67 0.33
C VAL A 25 10.22 -7.22 0.52
N ILE A 26 10.88 -6.52 1.44
CA ILE A 26 10.65 -5.08 1.67
C ILE A 26 11.34 -4.31 0.54
N LEU A 27 10.53 -3.64 -0.29
CA LEU A 27 11.01 -2.81 -1.41
C LEU A 27 11.36 -1.39 -0.94
N ALA A 28 10.61 -0.85 0.02
CA ALA A 28 10.84 0.45 0.61
C ALA A 28 10.10 0.62 1.95
N SER A 29 10.69 1.40 2.85
CA SER A 29 10.06 1.84 4.09
C SER A 29 9.87 3.35 4.07
N VAL A 30 8.62 3.81 4.20
CA VAL A 30 8.27 5.23 4.05
C VAL A 30 7.39 5.74 5.20
N ARG A 31 7.30 7.06 5.32
CA ARG A 31 6.29 7.72 6.15
C ARG A 31 5.05 8.00 5.30
N ALA A 32 3.88 7.61 5.80
CA ALA A 32 2.59 7.85 5.15
C ALA A 32 1.63 8.64 6.04
N TYR A 33 0.71 9.35 5.41
CA TYR A 33 -0.61 9.62 6.00
C TYR A 33 -1.44 8.34 5.90
N LYS A 34 -2.18 7.99 6.96
CA LYS A 34 -3.09 6.86 6.99
C LYS A 34 -4.43 7.30 7.57
N GLU A 35 -5.51 6.87 6.94
CA GLU A 35 -6.89 7.10 7.38
C GLU A 35 -7.66 5.79 7.22
N ASP A 36 -8.27 5.30 8.30
CA ASP A 36 -9.17 4.15 8.23
C ASP A 36 -10.54 4.58 7.69
N ARG A 37 -11.27 3.66 7.06
CA ARG A 37 -12.58 3.95 6.48
C ARG A 37 -13.59 4.35 7.55
N HIS A 38 -14.32 5.42 7.28
CA HIS A 38 -15.42 5.91 8.10
C HIS A 38 -16.49 6.58 7.21
N GLY A 39 -17.67 6.86 7.78
CA GLY A 39 -18.86 7.35 7.05
C GLY A 39 -18.80 8.80 6.54
N SER A 40 -17.64 9.33 6.17
CA SER A 40 -17.54 10.68 5.59
C SER A 40 -17.85 10.71 4.09
N GLU A 41 -18.23 11.87 3.57
CA GLU A 41 -18.42 12.11 2.13
C GLU A 41 -17.23 11.68 1.26
N LYS A 42 -16.00 11.89 1.75
CA LYS A 42 -14.76 11.46 1.08
C LYS A 42 -14.73 9.95 0.79
N TRP A 43 -15.32 9.15 1.67
CA TRP A 43 -15.45 7.70 1.52
C TRP A 43 -16.71 7.30 0.75
N ALA A 44 -17.78 8.12 0.80
CA ALA A 44 -18.97 7.92 -0.02
C ALA A 44 -18.64 7.99 -1.52
N ASN A 45 -17.81 8.96 -1.93
CA ASN A 45 -17.36 9.07 -3.33
C ASN A 45 -16.39 7.96 -3.76
N ARG A 46 -15.81 7.21 -2.81
CA ARG A 46 -14.96 6.05 -3.06
C ARG A 46 -15.70 4.72 -2.92
N ALA A 47 -17.03 4.75 -2.77
CA ALA A 47 -17.85 3.56 -2.53
C ALA A 47 -17.74 2.49 -3.63
N ALA A 48 -17.27 2.85 -4.84
CA ALA A 48 -16.93 1.90 -5.90
C ALA A 48 -15.90 0.84 -5.43
N PHE A 49 -15.03 1.16 -4.47
CA PHE A 49 -14.07 0.24 -3.88
C PHE A 49 -14.60 -0.33 -2.56
N LEU A 50 -15.64 -1.17 -2.64
CA LEU A 50 -16.34 -1.71 -1.47
C LEU A 50 -15.41 -2.39 -0.44
N GLN A 51 -14.31 -3.00 -0.89
CA GLN A 51 -13.33 -3.69 -0.04
C GLN A 51 -12.29 -2.76 0.63
N ALA A 52 -12.15 -1.51 0.17
CA ALA A 52 -11.20 -0.60 0.77
C ALA A 52 -11.58 -0.29 2.22
N SER A 53 -10.60 -0.42 3.12
CA SER A 53 -10.74 -0.23 4.57
C SER A 53 -9.79 0.84 5.13
N ALA A 54 -8.77 1.22 4.36
CA ALA A 54 -7.83 2.27 4.71
C ALA A 54 -7.35 3.01 3.45
N LEU A 55 -6.97 4.26 3.64
CA LEU A 55 -6.32 5.13 2.68
C LEU A 55 -4.92 5.46 3.19
N PHE A 56 -3.93 5.28 2.33
CA PHE A 56 -2.55 5.67 2.55
C PHE A 56 -2.17 6.75 1.55
N ARG A 57 -1.39 7.74 2.00
CA ARG A 57 -0.77 8.71 1.10
C ARG A 57 0.69 8.92 1.46
N PHE A 58 1.58 8.66 0.52
CA PHE A 58 3.02 8.81 0.70
C PHE A 58 3.66 9.53 -0.50
N ARG A 59 4.93 9.96 -0.38
CA ARG A 59 5.65 10.60 -1.49
C ARG A 59 5.94 9.55 -2.56
N LYS A 60 5.92 9.95 -3.83
CA LYS A 60 6.37 9.07 -4.92
C LYS A 60 7.80 8.62 -4.63
N ILE A 61 8.04 7.32 -4.83
CA ILE A 61 9.36 6.71 -4.64
C ILE A 61 10.01 6.62 -6.02
N PRO A 62 11.20 7.19 -6.22
CA PRO A 62 11.92 7.04 -7.49
C PRO A 62 12.17 5.56 -7.79
N ASN A 63 11.97 5.17 -9.06
CA ASN A 63 12.25 3.81 -9.56
C ASN A 63 11.47 2.67 -8.88
N LEU A 64 10.41 2.98 -8.12
CA LEU A 64 9.50 1.99 -7.57
C LEU A 64 8.06 2.31 -7.98
N GLU A 65 7.50 1.47 -8.84
CA GLU A 65 6.09 1.53 -9.21
C GLU A 65 5.26 0.85 -8.12
N ILE A 66 4.20 1.53 -7.68
CA ILE A 66 3.25 0.99 -6.71
C ILE A 66 2.10 0.35 -7.48
N THR A 67 1.88 -0.94 -7.28
CA THR A 67 0.84 -1.72 -7.97
C THR A 67 -0.02 -2.48 -6.97
N THR A 68 -1.15 -3.03 -7.43
CA THR A 68 -2.04 -3.87 -6.62
C THR A 68 -1.45 -5.23 -6.27
N ASP A 69 -0.32 -5.61 -6.86
CA ASP A 69 0.43 -6.83 -6.51
C ASP A 69 1.28 -6.67 -5.24
N LEU A 70 1.44 -5.45 -4.76
CA LEU A 70 2.21 -5.14 -3.56
C LEU A 70 1.31 -5.07 -2.33
N VAL A 71 1.96 -5.13 -1.17
CA VAL A 71 1.30 -5.08 0.13
C VAL A 71 1.87 -3.95 0.98
N LEU A 72 1.01 -3.29 1.75
CA LEU A 72 1.42 -2.32 2.76
C LEU A 72 1.37 -2.94 4.16
N VAL A 73 2.45 -2.81 4.92
CA VAL A 73 2.49 -3.22 6.33
C VAL A 73 2.80 -2.01 7.20
N CYS A 74 2.06 -1.87 8.30
CA CYS A 74 2.33 -0.90 9.34
C CYS A 74 1.97 -1.48 10.71
N SER A 75 2.17 -0.71 11.78
CA SER A 75 1.80 -1.09 13.14
C SER A 75 0.35 -1.57 13.30
N ASN A 76 -0.55 -1.14 12.43
CA ASN A 76 -1.98 -1.47 12.51
C ASN A 76 -2.32 -2.78 11.77
N GLY A 77 -1.38 -3.36 11.03
CA GLY A 77 -1.52 -4.63 10.32
C GLY A 77 -1.04 -4.58 8.87
N ARG A 78 -1.43 -5.62 8.13
CA ARG A 78 -1.12 -5.86 6.72
C ARG A 78 -2.32 -5.52 5.84
N TYR A 79 -2.06 -4.91 4.69
CA TYR A 79 -3.10 -4.35 3.82
C TYR A 79 -2.81 -4.67 2.35
N ASN A 80 -3.77 -5.31 1.68
CA ASN A 80 -3.76 -5.51 0.23
C ASN A 80 -4.07 -4.20 -0.49
N ILE A 81 -3.28 -3.86 -1.51
CA ILE A 81 -3.53 -2.69 -2.33
C ILE A 81 -4.66 -2.99 -3.31
N VAL A 82 -5.73 -2.17 -3.29
CA VAL A 82 -6.89 -2.33 -4.19
C VAL A 82 -6.97 -1.23 -5.24
N SER A 83 -6.34 -0.07 -5.01
CA SER A 83 -6.22 1.00 -6.00
C SER A 83 -5.01 1.89 -5.69
N VAL A 84 -4.40 2.43 -6.74
CA VAL A 84 -3.25 3.33 -6.69
C VAL A 84 -3.50 4.52 -7.60
N GLU A 85 -3.32 5.73 -7.09
CA GLU A 85 -3.50 6.97 -7.86
C GLU A 85 -2.35 7.95 -7.62
N ASP A 86 -1.87 8.59 -8.70
CA ASP A 86 -1.02 9.77 -8.60
C ASP A 86 -1.88 10.99 -8.28
N VAL A 87 -1.69 11.56 -7.09
CA VAL A 87 -2.48 12.68 -6.61
C VAL A 87 -2.29 13.88 -7.53
N LYS A 88 -3.36 14.23 -8.27
CA LYS A 88 -3.40 15.31 -9.26
C LYS A 88 -2.46 15.11 -10.46
N GLY A 89 -1.93 13.90 -10.69
CA GLY A 89 -1.06 13.58 -11.83
C GLY A 89 0.27 14.36 -11.86
N ARG A 90 0.78 14.79 -10.70
CA ARG A 90 2.00 15.62 -10.60
C ARG A 90 3.25 14.83 -10.23
N GLY A 91 3.14 13.52 -10.01
CA GLY A 91 4.23 12.66 -9.62
C GLY A 91 4.79 12.95 -8.21
N MET A 92 4.05 13.65 -7.36
CA MET A 92 4.53 14.04 -6.03
C MET A 92 4.08 13.08 -4.92
N TYR A 93 2.80 12.70 -4.94
CA TYR A 93 2.21 11.85 -3.91
C TYR A 93 1.43 10.73 -4.56
N ILE A 94 1.59 9.54 -3.99
CA ILE A 94 0.82 8.37 -4.34
C ILE A 94 -0.24 8.20 -3.26
N GLU A 95 -1.48 8.03 -3.70
CA GLU A 95 -2.60 7.66 -2.87
C GLU A 95 -2.95 6.19 -3.13
N VAL A 96 -3.12 5.43 -2.05
CA VAL A 96 -3.39 4.01 -2.10
C VAL A 96 -4.63 3.71 -1.28
N LEU A 97 -5.62 3.09 -1.91
CA LEU A 97 -6.72 2.44 -1.19
C LEU A 97 -6.34 1.00 -0.92
N ALA A 98 -6.58 0.54 0.30
CA ALA A 98 -6.16 -0.77 0.73
C ALA A 98 -7.20 -1.49 1.62
N GLU A 99 -7.28 -2.80 1.46
CA GLU A 99 -8.08 -3.69 2.31
C GLU A 99 -7.19 -4.29 3.40
N LYS A 100 -7.62 -4.17 4.66
CA LYS A 100 -6.93 -4.77 5.79
C LYS A 100 -7.10 -6.29 5.72
N MET A 101 -5.98 -7.01 5.66
CA MET A 101 -6.02 -8.46 5.78
C MET A 101 -6.50 -8.84 7.17
N LYS A 102 -7.51 -9.71 7.24
CA LYS A 102 -7.87 -10.38 8.49
C LYS A 102 -6.74 -11.35 8.80
N SER A 103 -6.18 -11.26 10.02
CA SER A 103 -5.31 -12.31 10.52
C SER A 103 -6.14 -13.58 10.63
N SER A 104 -5.93 -14.54 9.73
CA SER A 104 -6.33 -15.92 9.98
C SER A 104 -5.52 -16.38 11.20
N LYS A 105 -6.20 -16.54 12.35
CA LYS A 105 -5.61 -17.31 13.44
C LYS A 105 -5.36 -18.72 12.90
N ALA A 106 -4.10 -19.16 12.99
CA ALA A 106 -3.76 -20.57 12.94
C ALA A 106 -4.26 -21.24 14.23
#